data_AF-A0A920MZ62-F1
#
_entry.id   AF-A0A920MZ62-F1
#
_cell.length_a   1.000
_cell.length_b   1.000
_cell.length_c   1.000
_cell.angle_alpha   90.00
_cell.angle_beta   90.00
_cell.angle_gamma   90.00
#
_symmetry.space_group_name_H-M   'P 1'
#
loop_
_entity.id
_entity.type
_entity.pdbx_description
1 polymer ?
#
loop_
_entity_poly.entity_id
_entity_poly.type
_entity_poly.pdbx_seq_one_letter_code
_entity_poly.pdbx_strand_id
1 'polypeptide(L)'
;MVPTSLFHEIGHFQGFCPDIDDYLERLLDPAQMSFRPRDTVEEDPSLKQLIPYCVFRHEGRVFHYRRGTEQGEGRLHSKRSIGIGGHISSEDTQAGRSPYEEGMQREIAEEVFLETGYTEQCVGLI
;
A
#
# COMPACT_ATOMS: atom_id res chain seq x y z
N MET A 1 7.46 -1.20 7.69
CA MET A 1 7.97 -2.48 7.14
C MET A 1 7.76 -3.60 8.13
N VAL A 2 7.69 -4.84 7.66
CA VAL A 2 7.53 -6.05 8.49
C VAL A 2 8.51 -7.15 8.07
N PRO A 3 8.92 -8.07 8.95
CA PRO A 3 9.77 -9.20 8.57
C PRO A 3 9.09 -10.11 7.55
N THR A 4 9.81 -10.51 6.50
CA THR A 4 9.32 -11.50 5.53
C THR A 4 9.00 -12.83 6.19
N SER A 5 9.71 -13.21 7.26
CA SER A 5 9.42 -14.42 8.04
C SER A 5 8.01 -14.42 8.64
N LEU A 6 7.49 -13.26 9.07
CA LEU A 6 6.14 -13.13 9.60
C LEU A 6 5.09 -13.45 8.51
N PHE A 7 5.31 -12.96 7.29
CA PHE A 7 4.46 -13.32 6.15
C PHE A 7 4.44 -14.83 5.90
N HIS A 8 5.60 -15.49 5.97
CA HIS A 8 5.68 -16.95 5.84
C HIS A 8 5.00 -17.72 6.98
N GLU A 9 5.01 -17.17 8.20
CA GLU A 9 4.36 -17.76 9.38
C GLU A 9 2.84 -17.72 9.26
N ILE A 10 2.28 -16.60 8.80
CA ILE A 10 0.83 -16.42 8.59
C ILE A 10 0.34 -17.31 7.45
N GLY A 11 1.05 -17.27 6.32
CA GLY A 11 0.69 -18.01 5.12
C GLY A 11 1.32 -17.36 3.88
N HIS A 12 2.15 -18.11 3.16
CA HIS A 12 2.74 -17.60 1.92
C HIS A 12 1.80 -17.81 0.74
N PHE A 13 1.50 -16.74 0.00
CA PHE A 13 0.80 -16.80 -1.28
C PHE A 13 1.56 -16.05 -2.38
N GLN A 14 1.13 -16.26 -3.63
CA GLN A 14 1.64 -15.56 -4.81
C GLN A 14 0.45 -15.05 -5.63
N GLY A 15 0.43 -13.75 -5.92
CA GLY A 15 -0.71 -13.11 -6.59
C GLY A 15 -1.69 -12.56 -5.56
N PHE A 16 -2.99 -12.68 -5.79
CA PHE A 16 -4.00 -12.08 -4.92
C PHE A 16 -4.50 -13.05 -3.84
N CYS A 17 -4.63 -12.57 -2.60
CA CYS A 17 -5.23 -13.27 -1.46
C CYS A 17 -6.44 -12.50 -0.92
N PRO A 18 -7.68 -13.05 -1.02
CA PRO A 18 -8.87 -12.40 -0.47
C PRO A 18 -9.00 -12.55 1.06
N ASP A 19 -8.30 -13.52 1.65
CA ASP A 19 -8.35 -13.77 3.09
C ASP A 19 -7.43 -12.76 3.79
N ILE A 20 -8.03 -11.68 4.31
CA ILE A 20 -7.29 -10.53 4.85
C ILE A 20 -7.19 -10.51 6.37
N ASP A 21 -8.14 -11.09 7.08
CA ASP A 21 -8.34 -10.81 8.51
C ASP A 21 -7.08 -11.14 9.34
N ASP A 22 -6.60 -12.40 9.25
CA ASP A 22 -5.39 -12.84 9.97
C ASP A 22 -4.12 -12.09 9.51
N TYR A 23 -4.05 -11.71 8.22
CA TYR A 23 -2.90 -10.98 7.69
C TYR A 23 -2.86 -9.54 8.20
N LEU A 24 -3.97 -8.82 8.12
CA LEU A 24 -4.02 -7.42 8.52
C LEU A 24 -3.79 -7.29 10.02
N GLU A 25 -4.39 -8.15 10.84
CA GLU A 25 -4.17 -8.14 12.29
C GLU A 25 -2.69 -8.29 12.63
N ARG A 26 -1.99 -9.24 12.00
CA ARG A 26 -0.59 -9.55 12.30
C ARG A 26 0.41 -8.59 11.66
N LEU A 27 0.18 -8.17 10.42
CA LEU A 27 1.10 -7.33 9.65
C LEU A 27 0.99 -5.85 10.06
N LEU A 28 -0.17 -5.41 10.54
CA LEU A 28 -0.38 -4.04 11.03
C LEU A 28 -0.14 -3.90 12.55
N ASP A 29 0.22 -4.98 13.24
CA ASP A 29 0.63 -4.91 14.64
C ASP A 29 1.88 -3.99 14.78
N PRO A 30 1.78 -2.89 15.54
CA PRO A 30 2.91 -1.98 15.76
C PRO A 30 4.17 -2.67 16.31
N ALA A 31 4.03 -3.80 17.01
CA ALA A 31 5.17 -4.58 17.51
C ALA A 31 5.95 -5.29 16.39
N GLN A 32 5.31 -5.54 15.24
CA GLN A 32 5.92 -6.14 14.06
C GLN A 32 6.42 -5.08 13.06
N MET A 33 5.92 -3.86 13.16
CA MET A 33 6.26 -2.77 12.25
C MET A 33 7.57 -2.08 12.65
N SER A 34 8.41 -1.81 11.65
CA SER A 34 9.57 -0.92 11.78
C SER A 34 9.62 0.09 10.64
N PHE A 35 10.10 1.30 10.93
CA PHE A 35 10.30 2.37 9.98
C PHE A 35 11.80 2.53 9.72
N ARG A 36 12.19 2.46 8.45
CA ARG A 36 13.59 2.50 8.01
C ARG A 36 13.71 3.37 6.76
N PRO A 37 14.86 4.03 6.54
CA PRO A 37 15.11 4.75 5.29
C PRO A 37 15.01 3.80 4.09
N ARG A 38 14.25 4.20 3.06
CA ARG A 38 13.91 3.33 1.92
C ARG A 38 15.13 2.78 1.20
N ASP A 39 16.13 3.63 0.96
CA ASP A 39 17.40 3.30 0.31
C ASP A 39 18.19 2.20 1.04
N THR A 40 17.96 2.01 2.33
CA THR A 40 18.64 0.97 3.13
C THR A 40 18.00 -0.41 3.07
N VAL A 41 16.79 -0.51 2.52
CA VAL A 41 15.93 -1.71 2.63
C VAL A 41 15.28 -2.12 1.31
N GLU A 42 15.41 -1.33 0.25
CA GLU A 42 14.76 -1.58 -1.05
C GLU A 42 15.18 -2.92 -1.66
N GLU A 43 16.42 -3.33 -1.45
CA GLU A 43 17.00 -4.58 -1.94
C GLU A 43 17.08 -5.68 -0.86
N ASP A 44 16.53 -5.45 0.33
CA ASP A 44 16.57 -6.42 1.44
C ASP A 44 15.33 -7.34 1.41
N PRO A 45 15.45 -8.60 0.94
CA PRO A 45 14.33 -9.52 0.86
C PRO A 45 13.84 -10.00 2.23
N SER A 46 14.59 -9.75 3.31
CA SER A 46 14.19 -10.11 4.67
C SER A 46 13.09 -9.21 5.23
N LEU A 47 12.80 -8.09 4.56
CA LEU A 47 11.78 -7.12 4.95
C LEU A 47 10.77 -6.92 3.82
N LYS A 48 9.49 -6.83 4.18
CA LYS A 48 8.41 -6.41 3.29
C LYS A 48 7.96 -5.00 3.61
N GLN A 49 7.80 -4.20 2.56
CA GLN A 49 7.17 -2.89 2.63
C GLN A 49 5.67 -3.06 2.49
N LEU A 50 4.90 -2.60 3.49
CA LEU A 50 3.45 -2.57 3.40
C LEU A 50 3.07 -1.33 2.59
N ILE A 51 2.31 -1.55 1.51
CA ILE A 51 1.89 -0.53 0.56
C ILE A 51 0.35 -0.56 0.51
N PRO A 52 -0.35 0.43 1.07
CA PRO A 52 -1.76 0.62 0.80
C PRO A 52 -1.95 0.83 -0.71
N TYR A 53 -2.86 0.09 -1.32
CA TYR A 53 -3.09 0.13 -2.76
C TYR A 53 -4.58 0.23 -3.08
N CYS A 54 -5.01 1.38 -3.55
CA CYS A 54 -6.40 1.75 -3.72
C CYS A 54 -6.79 1.74 -5.20
N VAL A 55 -7.83 0.99 -5.54
CA VAL A 55 -8.46 1.01 -6.86
C VAL A 55 -9.77 1.79 -6.77
N PHE A 56 -9.92 2.82 -7.59
CA PHE A 56 -11.13 3.64 -7.61
C PHE A 56 -12.12 3.13 -8.65
N ARG A 57 -13.38 2.97 -8.24
CA ARG A 57 -14.48 2.54 -9.10
C ARG A 57 -15.68 3.48 -8.93
N HIS A 58 -16.28 3.87 -10.05
CA HIS A 58 -17.51 4.67 -10.06
C HIS A 58 -18.40 4.24 -11.23
N GLU A 59 -19.67 3.92 -10.96
CA GLU A 59 -20.67 3.51 -11.97
C GLU A 59 -20.18 2.45 -12.98
N GLY A 60 -19.51 1.41 -12.47
CA GLY A 60 -18.97 0.33 -13.30
C GLY A 60 -17.69 0.67 -14.07
N ARG A 61 -17.15 1.88 -13.92
CA ARG A 61 -15.88 2.32 -14.51
C ARG A 61 -14.76 2.24 -13.48
N VAL A 62 -13.55 1.98 -13.95
CA VAL A 62 -12.33 1.93 -13.14
C VAL A 62 -11.43 3.08 -13.53
N PHE A 63 -10.95 3.82 -12.53
CA PHE A 63 -9.96 4.87 -12.76
C PHE A 63 -8.62 4.26 -13.19
N HIS A 64 -8.03 4.85 -14.22
CA HIS A 64 -6.68 4.54 -14.65
C HIS A 64 -5.97 5.82 -15.05
N TYR A 65 -4.65 5.84 -14.94
CA TYR A 65 -3.84 6.97 -15.36
C TYR A 65 -2.61 6.48 -16.13
N ARG A 66 -1.99 7.38 -16.89
CA ARG A 66 -0.69 7.12 -17.50
C ARG A 66 0.35 7.70 -16.57
N ARG A 67 1.31 6.87 -16.14
CA ARG A 67 2.39 7.32 -15.26
C ARG A 67 3.17 8.46 -15.91
N GLY A 68 3.46 9.48 -15.12
CA GLY A 68 4.30 10.60 -15.53
C GLY A 68 5.74 10.15 -15.85
N THR A 69 6.50 11.05 -16.46
CA THR A 69 7.92 10.82 -16.76
C THR A 69 8.86 11.10 -15.59
N GLU A 70 8.33 11.61 -14.47
CA GLU A 70 9.12 11.99 -13.28
C GLU A 70 9.30 10.85 -12.27
N GLN A 71 8.57 9.73 -12.39
CA GLN A 71 8.78 8.54 -11.55
C GLN A 71 10.04 7.78 -11.98
N GLY A 72 10.96 7.53 -11.03
CA GLY A 72 12.31 7.01 -11.28
C GLY A 72 12.42 5.62 -11.92
N GLU A 73 11.34 4.83 -11.99
CA GLU A 73 11.37 3.51 -12.65
C GLU A 73 11.07 3.64 -14.16
N GLY A 74 12.13 3.84 -14.95
CA GLY A 74 12.00 4.12 -16.38
C GLY A 74 11.26 3.07 -17.22
N ARG A 75 11.17 1.84 -16.70
CA ARG A 75 10.46 0.71 -17.33
C ARG A 75 8.93 0.86 -17.31
N LEU A 76 8.40 1.74 -16.46
CA LEU A 76 6.96 1.99 -16.30
C LEU A 76 6.50 3.27 -16.99
N HIS A 77 7.42 4.06 -17.58
CA HIS A 77 7.05 5.25 -18.33
C HIS A 77 6.04 4.93 -19.43
N SER A 78 5.04 5.81 -19.56
CA SER A 78 3.97 5.73 -20.56
C SER A 78 3.06 4.49 -20.48
N LYS A 79 3.24 3.61 -19.49
CA LYS A 79 2.27 2.54 -19.21
C LYS A 79 1.07 3.09 -18.45
N ARG A 80 -0.09 2.45 -18.64
CA ARG A 80 -1.28 2.70 -17.82
C ARG A 80 -1.16 1.93 -16.51
N SER A 81 -1.60 2.55 -15.43
CA SER A 81 -1.70 1.95 -14.10
C SER A 81 -3.15 1.98 -13.63
N ILE A 82 -3.55 0.95 -12.89
CA ILE A 82 -4.84 0.88 -12.20
C ILE A 82 -4.52 0.77 -10.72
N GLY A 83 -4.77 1.86 -9.99
CA GLY A 83 -4.56 1.93 -8.56
C GLY A 83 -3.45 2.88 -8.16
N ILE A 84 -3.64 3.49 -6.99
CA ILE A 84 -2.76 4.45 -6.35
C ILE A 84 -2.30 3.84 -5.04
N GLY A 85 -1.03 4.00 -4.72
CA GLY A 85 -0.47 3.50 -3.47
C GLY A 85 0.95 3.95 -3.28
N GLY A 86 1.40 3.89 -2.03
CA GLY A 86 2.74 4.28 -1.67
C GLY A 86 3.10 3.80 -0.27
N HIS A 87 4.15 4.35 0.29
CA HIS A 87 4.76 3.79 1.49
C HIS A 87 4.11 4.37 2.75
N ILE A 88 3.88 3.51 3.74
CA ILE A 88 3.56 3.98 5.09
C ILE A 88 4.84 4.55 5.72
N SER A 89 4.75 5.78 6.21
CA SER A 89 5.82 6.53 6.84
C SER A 89 5.66 6.55 8.37
N SER A 90 6.72 6.94 9.08
CA SER A 90 6.64 7.12 10.54
C SER A 90 5.70 8.26 10.95
N GLU A 91 5.46 9.23 10.07
CA GLU A 91 4.57 10.38 10.32
C GLU A 91 3.11 9.94 10.40
N ASP A 92 2.76 8.86 9.70
CA ASP A 92 1.42 8.28 9.67
C ASP A 92 1.00 7.66 11.02
N THR A 93 1.91 7.57 12.00
CA THR A 93 1.65 7.04 13.35
C THR A 93 1.02 8.04 14.32
N GLN A 94 0.95 9.32 13.95
CA GLN A 94 0.64 10.40 14.90
C GLN A 94 -0.86 10.74 15.04
N ALA A 95 -1.71 10.26 14.13
CA ALA A 95 -3.09 10.75 14.00
C ALA A 95 -4.14 9.93 14.79
N GLY A 96 -3.72 8.96 15.61
CA GLY A 96 -4.62 8.16 16.46
C GLY A 96 -5.46 7.11 15.74
N ARG A 97 -5.33 7.01 14.40
CA ARG A 97 -5.80 5.88 13.57
C ARG A 97 -4.65 4.90 13.30
N SER A 98 -4.94 3.82 12.56
CA SER A 98 -3.89 2.91 12.11
C SER A 98 -2.93 3.64 11.14
N PRO A 99 -1.60 3.45 11.25
CA PRO A 99 -0.64 4.02 10.30
C PRO A 99 -0.93 3.64 8.85
N TYR A 100 -1.54 2.48 8.63
CA TYR A 100 -2.00 2.04 7.31
C TYR A 100 -3.07 2.99 6.73
N GLU A 101 -4.07 3.34 7.53
CA GLU A 101 -5.20 4.17 7.08
C GLU A 101 -4.75 5.60 6.80
N GLU A 102 -3.89 6.16 7.66
CA GLU A 102 -3.33 7.50 7.49
C GLU A 102 -2.41 7.58 6.28
N GLY A 103 -1.50 6.60 6.13
CA GLY A 103 -0.65 6.49 4.95
C GLY A 103 -1.48 6.34 3.67
N MET A 104 -2.52 5.51 3.69
CA MET A 104 -3.44 5.36 2.56
C MET A 104 -4.11 6.70 2.19
N GLN A 105 -4.68 7.41 3.17
CA GLN A 105 -5.37 8.68 2.92
C GLN A 105 -4.41 9.76 2.39
N ARG A 106 -3.20 9.83 2.94
CA ARG A 106 -2.14 10.74 2.47
C ARG A 106 -1.77 10.44 1.02
N GLU A 107 -1.48 9.19 0.68
CA GLU A 107 -1.10 8.77 -0.68
C GLU A 107 -2.22 9.04 -1.70
N ILE A 108 -3.49 8.83 -1.32
CA ILE A 108 -4.62 9.20 -2.17
C ILE A 108 -4.62 10.72 -2.42
N ALA A 109 -4.45 11.52 -1.37
CA ALA A 109 -4.51 12.98 -1.45
C ALA A 109 -3.34 13.60 -2.23
N GLU A 110 -2.17 12.95 -2.25
CA GLU A 110 -1.01 13.38 -3.03
C GLU A 110 -1.23 13.21 -4.55
N GLU A 111 -1.94 12.17 -4.96
CA GLU A 111 -2.02 11.75 -6.37
C GLU A 111 -3.39 12.02 -7.02
N VAL A 112 -4.47 12.06 -6.23
CA VAL A 112 -5.85 12.16 -6.73
C VAL A 112 -6.67 13.13 -5.89
N PHE A 113 -7.25 14.13 -6.56
CA PHE A 113 -8.23 15.01 -5.96
C PHE A 113 -9.64 14.40 -6.08
N LEU A 114 -10.23 14.04 -4.94
CA LEU A 114 -11.58 13.48 -4.86
C LEU A 114 -12.57 14.56 -4.41
N GLU A 115 -13.52 14.93 -5.27
CA GLU A 115 -14.52 15.98 -5.01
C GLU A 115 -15.81 15.45 -4.35
N THR A 116 -15.86 14.16 -4.03
CA THR A 116 -17.02 13.51 -3.44
C THR A 116 -16.60 12.61 -2.29
N GLY A 117 -17.54 12.34 -1.38
CA GLY A 117 -17.39 11.24 -0.44
C GLY A 117 -17.22 9.91 -1.18
N TYR A 118 -16.55 8.95 -0.53
CA TYR A 118 -16.37 7.60 -1.02
C TYR A 118 -16.54 6.60 0.13
N THR A 119 -16.74 5.34 -0.24
CA THR A 119 -16.65 4.21 0.67
C THR A 119 -15.43 3.39 0.29
N GLU A 120 -14.75 2.82 1.27
CA GLU A 120 -13.60 1.96 1.07
C GLU A 120 -13.84 0.58 1.66
N GLN A 121 -13.22 -0.42 1.05
CA GLN A 121 -13.22 -1.80 1.51
C GLN A 121 -11.86 -2.41 1.17
N CYS A 122 -11.18 -2.98 2.16
CA CYS A 122 -10.03 -3.83 1.88
C CYS A 122 -10.53 -5.12 1.24
N VAL A 123 -10.06 -5.44 0.04
CA VAL A 123 -10.53 -6.60 -0.74
C VAL A 123 -9.56 -7.78 -0.73
N GLY A 124 -8.30 -7.54 -0.36
CA GLY A 124 -7.27 -8.55 -0.41
C GLY A 124 -5.86 -7.99 -0.28
N LEU A 125 -4.89 -8.90 -0.29
CA LEU A 125 -3.47 -8.63 -0.41
C LEU A 125 -2.96 -9.07 -1.79
N ILE A 126 -1.85 -8.48 -2.25
CA ILE A 126 -1.18 -8.81 -3.53
C ILE A 126 0.31 -9.06 -3.26
#